data_AF-A0A3D5NWT1-F1
#
_entry.id   AF-A0A3D5NWT1-F1
#
_cell.length_a   1.000
_cell.length_b   1.000
_cell.length_c   1.000
_cell.angle_alpha   90.00
_cell.angle_beta   90.00
_cell.angle_gamma   90.00
#
_symmetry.space_group_name_H-M   'P 1'
#
loop_
_entity.id
_entity.type
_entity.pdbx_description
1 polymer ?
#
loop_
_entity_poly.entity_id
_entity_poly.type
_entity_poly.pdbx_seq_one_letter_code
_entity_poly.pdbx_strand_id
1 'polypeptide(L)'
;MRFEWHLARRYLFSHKQNQYISLVSVISILGMTVGVAALIIAMSVLNGFEQAVTGRIINFLPHVVLQNHFDLPAGFAEDPDYDFGYRYTERKALLTFDAGRQIVDIQAVELPHWPGRSKNLPFDIYGDGRLPRKPGELPGIVLGYDLSEKLMISLGDTLRLLSP
;
A
#
# COMPACT_ATOMS: atom_id res chain seq x y z
N MET A 1 -29.49 34.26 21.97
CA MET A 1 -29.07 32.93 21.48
C MET A 1 -30.20 31.89 21.43
N ARG A 2 -30.96 31.57 22.49
CA ARG A 2 -32.13 30.64 22.37
C ARG A 2 -33.32 31.21 21.60
N PHE A 3 -33.51 32.53 21.62
CA PHE A 3 -34.67 33.18 20.98
C PHE A 3 -34.55 33.19 19.45
N GLU A 4 -33.35 33.43 18.92
CA GLU A 4 -33.10 33.41 17.46
C GLU A 4 -33.41 32.03 16.86
N TRP A 5 -32.97 30.95 17.51
CA TRP A 5 -33.23 29.58 17.04
C TRP A 5 -34.73 29.24 17.06
N HIS A 6 -35.43 29.69 18.11
CA HIS A 6 -36.87 29.51 18.24
C HIS A 6 -37.65 30.25 17.13
N LEU A 7 -37.18 31.45 16.77
CA LEU A 7 -37.75 32.25 15.69
C LEU A 7 -37.46 31.61 14.33
N ALA A 8 -36.22 31.17 14.09
CA ALA A 8 -35.81 30.51 12.85
C ALA A 8 -36.63 29.24 12.57
N ARG A 9 -36.72 28.32 13.53
CA ARG A 9 -37.54 27.10 13.39
C ARG A 9 -39.01 27.42 13.19
N ARG A 10 -39.54 28.41 13.92
CA ARG A 10 -40.93 28.83 13.77
C ARG A 10 -41.21 29.32 12.36
N TYR A 11 -40.32 30.09 11.74
CA TYR A 11 -40.47 30.57 10.37
C TYR A 11 -40.21 29.49 9.31
N LEU A 12 -39.21 28.63 9.50
CA LEU A 12 -38.90 27.49 8.62
C LEU A 12 -40.04 26.47 8.52
N PHE A 13 -40.79 26.27 9.61
CA PHE A 13 -41.89 25.31 9.69
C PHE A 13 -43.26 25.99 9.89
N SER A 14 -43.38 27.32 9.71
CA SER A 14 -44.64 28.05 9.97
C SER A 14 -45.71 27.71 8.94
N HIS A 15 -46.79 27.10 9.41
CA HIS A 15 -47.93 26.68 8.59
C HIS A 15 -48.93 27.82 8.27
N LYS A 16 -48.51 29.09 8.27
CA LYS A 16 -49.45 30.21 8.14
C LYS A 16 -49.53 30.71 6.69
N GLN A 17 -50.73 30.52 6.14
CA GLN A 17 -51.29 31.00 4.87
C GLN A 17 -51.07 30.21 3.57
N ASN A 18 -49.94 29.53 3.31
CA ASN A 18 -49.76 28.79 2.04
C ASN A 18 -49.17 27.37 2.25
N GLN A 19 -50.04 26.35 2.29
CA GLN A 19 -49.62 24.93 2.33
C GLN A 19 -48.70 24.55 1.16
N TYR A 20 -48.87 25.17 -0.01
CA TYR A 20 -48.00 24.97 -1.18
C TYR A 20 -46.54 25.30 -0.90
N ILE A 21 -46.26 26.41 -0.21
CA ILE A 21 -44.87 26.83 0.08
C ILE A 21 -44.23 25.85 1.06
N SER A 22 -44.97 25.43 2.10
CA SER A 22 -44.47 24.45 3.07
C SER A 22 -44.15 23.09 2.44
N LEU A 23 -44.92 22.65 1.44
CA LEU A 23 -44.68 21.39 0.74
C LEU A 23 -43.38 21.44 -0.08
N VAL A 24 -43.19 22.51 -0.87
CA VAL A 24 -41.98 22.70 -1.68
C VAL A 24 -40.74 22.77 -0.79
N SER A 25 -40.79 23.53 0.31
CA SER A 25 -39.66 23.63 1.24
C SER A 25 -39.24 22.27 1.82
N VAL A 26 -40.20 21.41 2.20
CA VAL A 26 -39.88 20.07 2.72
C VAL A 26 -39.24 19.19 1.66
N ILE A 27 -39.79 19.18 0.44
CA ILE A 27 -39.25 18.38 -0.68
C ILE A 27 -37.84 18.87 -1.06
N SER A 28 -37.62 20.18 -1.10
CA SER A 28 -36.30 20.77 -1.40
C SER A 28 -35.26 20.40 -0.34
N ILE A 29 -35.61 20.46 0.96
CA ILE A 29 -34.69 20.08 2.04
C ILE A 29 -34.35 18.59 1.94
N LEU A 30 -35.34 17.72 1.69
CA LEU A 30 -35.10 16.28 1.53
C LEU A 30 -34.22 15.99 0.32
N GLY A 31 -34.51 16.59 -0.84
CA GLY A 31 -33.71 16.41 -2.05
C GLY A 31 -32.27 16.89 -1.87
N MET A 32 -32.07 18.05 -1.24
CA MET A 32 -30.74 18.59 -0.96
C MET A 32 -29.99 17.72 0.05
N THR A 33 -30.67 17.20 1.07
CA THR A 33 -30.07 16.29 2.06
C THR A 33 -29.58 15.00 1.39
N VAL A 34 -30.42 14.37 0.57
CA VAL A 34 -30.05 13.15 -0.15
C VAL A 34 -28.92 13.41 -1.15
N GLY A 35 -28.99 14.50 -1.91
CA GLY A 35 -27.96 14.86 -2.90
C GLY A 35 -26.61 15.15 -2.26
N VAL A 36 -26.58 15.97 -1.21
CA VAL A 36 -25.34 16.30 -0.49
C VAL A 36 -24.79 15.07 0.23
N ALA A 37 -25.64 14.25 0.86
CA ALA A 37 -25.20 13.01 1.50
C ALA A 37 -24.55 12.06 0.50
N ALA A 38 -25.16 11.86 -0.67
CA ALA A 38 -24.60 11.03 -1.73
C ALA A 38 -23.23 11.56 -2.22
N LEU A 39 -23.10 12.87 -2.39
CA LEU A 39 -21.84 13.49 -2.80
C LEU A 39 -20.74 13.33 -1.75
N ILE A 40 -21.08 13.52 -0.46
CA ILE A 40 -20.15 13.31 0.67
C ILE A 40 -19.69 11.85 0.71
N ILE A 41 -20.61 10.89 0.57
CA ILE A 41 -20.27 9.46 0.59
C ILE A 41 -19.34 9.12 -0.59
N ALA A 42 -19.66 9.57 -1.80
CA ALA A 42 -18.85 9.32 -2.98
C ALA A 42 -17.42 9.87 -2.81
N MET A 43 -17.29 11.13 -2.37
CA MET A 43 -16.00 11.73 -2.08
C MET A 43 -15.26 10.98 -0.97
N SER A 44 -15.95 10.55 0.08
CA SER A 44 -15.35 9.78 1.17
C SER A 44 -14.76 8.45 0.68
N VAL A 45 -15.45 7.75 -0.22
CA VAL A 45 -14.97 6.50 -0.81
C VAL A 45 -13.75 6.75 -1.69
N LEU A 46 -13.81 7.77 -2.56
CA LEU A 46 -12.70 8.11 -3.46
C LEU A 46 -11.46 8.53 -2.68
N ASN A 47 -11.59 9.41 -1.70
CA ASN A 47 -10.47 9.86 -0.88
C ASN A 47 -9.86 8.71 -0.07
N GLY A 48 -10.69 7.84 0.52
CA GLY A 48 -10.21 6.67 1.25
C GLY A 48 -9.50 5.66 0.35
N PHE A 49 -10.03 5.45 -0.87
CA PHE A 49 -9.40 4.59 -1.86
C PHE A 49 -8.07 5.16 -2.36
N GLU A 50 -8.02 6.46 -2.69
CA GLU A 50 -6.78 7.15 -3.09
C GLU A 50 -5.70 6.98 -2.02
N GLN A 51 -6.04 7.19 -0.74
CA GLN A 51 -5.07 7.01 0.35
C GLN A 51 -4.58 5.56 0.45
N ALA A 52 -5.47 4.58 0.28
CA ALA A 52 -5.11 3.17 0.30
C ALA A 52 -4.22 2.76 -0.90
N VAL A 53 -4.50 3.30 -2.08
CA VAL A 53 -3.73 3.03 -3.31
C VAL A 53 -2.37 3.70 -3.25
N THR A 54 -2.33 5.00 -2.97
CA THR A 54 -1.10 5.79 -2.85
C THR A 54 -0.18 5.20 -1.78
N GLY A 55 -0.72 4.87 -0.61
CA GLY A 55 0.07 4.29 0.49
C GLY A 55 0.61 2.89 0.19
N ARG A 56 -0.03 2.09 -0.68
CA ARG A 56 0.44 0.73 -1.00
C ARG A 56 1.30 0.67 -2.24
N ILE A 57 1.01 1.47 -3.27
CA ILE A 57 1.73 1.42 -4.55
C ILE A 57 3.00 2.29 -4.50
N ILE A 58 2.93 3.52 -3.99
CA ILE A 58 4.08 4.44 -4.05
C ILE A 58 5.17 4.04 -3.05
N ASN A 59 4.79 3.56 -1.87
CA ASN A 59 5.77 3.09 -0.87
C ASN A 59 6.51 1.80 -1.27
N PHE A 60 6.02 1.06 -2.28
CA PHE A 60 6.62 -0.20 -2.70
C PHE A 60 7.69 -0.02 -3.77
N LEU A 61 7.58 1.02 -4.61
CA LEU A 61 8.54 1.25 -5.68
C LEU A 61 9.69 2.13 -5.17
N PRO A 62 10.94 1.79 -5.51
CA PRO A 62 12.05 2.72 -5.29
C PRO A 62 11.76 4.01 -6.05
N HIS A 63 11.76 5.14 -5.34
CA HIS A 63 11.53 6.46 -5.92
C HIS A 63 12.58 6.80 -6.99
N VAL A 64 13.81 6.30 -6.81
CA VAL A 64 14.91 6.47 -7.74
C VAL A 64 15.61 5.13 -7.93
N VAL A 65 15.78 4.72 -9.18
CA VAL A 65 16.59 3.55 -9.56
C VAL A 65 17.77 4.02 -10.39
N LEU A 66 18.96 3.80 -9.87
CA LEU A 66 20.20 4.00 -10.62
C LEU A 66 20.54 2.70 -11.36
N GLN A 67 20.52 2.74 -12.68
CA GLN A 67 20.91 1.62 -13.54
C GLN A 67 22.31 1.84 -14.10
N ASN A 68 23.01 0.74 -14.43
CA ASN A 68 24.43 0.69 -14.79
C ASN A 68 25.36 1.00 -13.60
N HIS A 69 26.67 0.77 -13.77
CA HIS A 69 27.74 0.88 -12.75
C HIS A 69 27.95 2.31 -12.19
N PHE A 70 26.87 3.04 -11.95
CA PHE A 70 26.90 4.30 -11.23
C PHE A 70 26.84 3.99 -9.75
N ASP A 71 27.92 4.35 -9.06
CA ASP A 71 27.87 4.48 -7.61
C ASP A 71 26.92 5.63 -7.24
N LEU A 72 26.35 5.55 -6.04
CA LEU A 72 25.55 6.63 -5.49
C LEU A 72 26.40 7.91 -5.54
N PRO A 73 25.92 9.00 -6.17
CA PRO A 73 26.68 10.24 -6.22
C PRO A 73 27.01 10.70 -4.80
N ALA A 74 28.26 11.12 -4.59
CA ALA A 74 28.73 11.57 -3.29
C ALA A 74 27.83 12.72 -2.78
N GLY A 75 27.33 12.61 -1.54
CA GLY A 75 26.42 13.56 -0.93
C GLY A 75 24.92 13.20 -1.01
N PHE A 76 24.51 12.19 -1.81
CA PHE A 76 23.10 11.80 -1.90
C PHE A 76 22.55 11.22 -0.58
N ALA A 77 23.41 10.55 0.20
CA ALA A 77 23.07 10.04 1.52
C ALA A 77 23.04 11.12 2.62
N GLU A 78 23.49 12.34 2.31
CA GLU A 78 23.48 13.49 3.22
C GLU A 78 22.27 14.41 2.97
N ASP A 79 21.48 14.13 1.93
CA ASP A 79 20.26 14.85 1.63
C ASP A 79 19.20 14.58 2.71
N PRO A 80 18.57 15.61 3.31
CA PRO A 80 17.52 15.42 4.31
C PRO A 80 16.30 14.64 3.80
N ASP A 81 16.08 14.54 2.48
CA ASP A 81 14.99 13.77 1.89
C ASP A 81 15.36 12.29 1.63
N TYR A 82 16.60 11.87 1.93
CA TYR A 82 17.04 10.49 1.79
C TYR A 82 16.62 9.63 2.99
N ASP A 83 15.66 8.73 2.79
CA ASP A 83 15.23 7.76 3.80
C ASP A 83 16.07 6.47 3.77
N PHE A 84 16.07 5.77 2.63
CA PHE A 84 16.73 4.48 2.51
C PHE A 84 17.11 4.14 1.06
N GLY A 85 18.25 3.47 0.89
CA GLY A 85 18.77 3.01 -0.39
C GLY A 85 19.66 1.78 -0.20
N TYR A 86 19.60 0.87 -1.16
CA TYR A 86 20.40 -0.36 -1.16
C TYR A 86 20.80 -0.73 -2.58
N ARG A 87 21.95 -1.41 -2.70
CA ARG A 87 22.38 -2.01 -3.95
C ARG A 87 21.69 -3.36 -4.11
N TYR A 88 21.10 -3.56 -5.28
CA TYR A 88 20.57 -4.86 -5.66
C TYR A 88 21.10 -5.28 -7.03
N THR A 89 21.18 -6.58 -7.26
CA THR A 89 21.44 -7.17 -8.56
C THR A 89 20.23 -8.00 -8.95
N GLU A 90 19.63 -7.68 -10.08
CA GLU A 90 18.46 -8.40 -10.60
C GLU A 90 18.88 -9.39 -11.70
N ARG A 91 18.43 -10.64 -11.59
CA ARG A 91 18.62 -11.67 -12.62
C ARG A 91 17.37 -12.52 -12.76
N LYS A 92 17.06 -12.92 -13.99
CA LYS A 92 16.04 -13.94 -14.26
C LYS A 92 16.60 -15.32 -13.96
N ALA A 93 15.84 -16.13 -13.24
CA ALA A 93 16.18 -17.51 -12.96
C ALA A 93 14.92 -18.39 -12.99
N LEU A 94 15.12 -19.69 -13.19
CA LEU A 94 14.07 -20.68 -13.10
C LEU A 94 14.14 -21.34 -11.71
N LEU A 95 13.09 -21.18 -10.92
CA LEU A 95 12.91 -21.94 -9.70
C LEU A 95 12.22 -23.27 -10.02
N THR A 96 12.75 -24.34 -9.46
CA THR A 96 12.17 -25.68 -9.56
C THR A 96 12.02 -26.26 -8.16
N PHE A 97 10.80 -26.70 -7.83
CA PHE A 97 10.50 -27.45 -6.62
C PHE A 97 9.47 -28.53 -6.97
N ASP A 98 9.81 -29.78 -6.65
CA ASP A 98 9.09 -31.06 -6.87
C ASP A 98 8.03 -31.10 -8.00
N ALA A 99 6.90 -30.39 -7.87
CA ALA A 99 5.76 -30.40 -8.79
C ALA A 99 5.67 -29.19 -9.76
N GLY A 100 6.51 -28.16 -9.62
CA GLY A 100 6.36 -26.89 -10.35
C GLY A 100 7.68 -26.26 -10.81
N ARG A 101 7.63 -25.59 -11.97
CA ARG A 101 8.72 -24.75 -12.48
C ARG A 101 8.18 -23.35 -12.74
N GLN A 102 8.86 -22.34 -12.23
CA GLN A 102 8.46 -20.95 -12.42
C GLN A 102 9.68 -20.07 -12.69
N ILE A 103 9.60 -19.29 -13.77
CA ILE A 103 10.59 -18.24 -14.03
C ILE A 103 10.28 -17.08 -13.09
N VAL A 104 11.30 -16.62 -12.38
CA VAL A 104 11.20 -15.52 -11.42
C VAL A 104 12.34 -14.53 -11.63
N ASP A 105 12.07 -13.28 -11.28
CA ASP A 105 13.10 -12.27 -11.11
C ASP A 105 13.69 -12.39 -9.70
N ILE A 106 14.99 -12.60 -9.63
CA ILE A 106 15.74 -12.74 -8.39
C ILE A 106 16.48 -11.44 -8.15
N GLN A 107 16.22 -10.84 -7.00
CA GLN A 107 16.93 -9.67 -6.52
C GLN A 107 17.90 -10.10 -5.42
N ALA A 108 19.20 -10.08 -5.75
CA ALA A 108 20.26 -10.28 -4.77
C ALA A 108 20.55 -8.94 -4.08
N VAL A 109 20.34 -8.89 -2.77
CA VAL A 109 20.59 -7.71 -1.93
C VAL A 109 21.77 -8.01 -0.99
N GLU A 110 22.71 -7.07 -0.90
CA GLU A 110 23.85 -7.21 0.01
C GLU A 110 23.43 -6.92 1.46
N LEU A 111 23.58 -7.91 2.35
CA LEU A 111 23.42 -7.71 3.80
C LEU A 111 24.62 -6.93 4.34
N PRO A 112 24.43 -5.89 5.18
CA PRO A 112 23.29 -5.69 6.09
C PRO A 112 22.18 -4.78 5.58
N HIS A 113 22.25 -4.27 4.36
CA HIS A 113 21.29 -3.31 3.79
C HIS A 113 19.95 -3.95 3.38
N TRP A 114 19.66 -5.18 3.81
CA TRP A 114 18.36 -5.79 3.60
C TRP A 114 17.35 -5.18 4.59
N PRO A 115 16.24 -4.60 4.11
CA PRO A 115 15.32 -3.88 4.97
C PRO A 115 14.42 -4.80 5.81
N GLY A 116 14.58 -6.13 5.75
CA GLY A 116 13.75 -7.14 6.46
C GLY A 116 13.62 -7.01 7.97
N ARG A 117 14.34 -6.07 8.59
CA ARG A 117 14.24 -5.72 10.02
C ARG A 117 13.64 -4.34 10.28
N SER A 118 13.37 -3.56 9.25
CA SER A 118 12.76 -2.24 9.36
C SER A 118 11.29 -2.38 9.73
N LYS A 119 10.85 -1.61 10.73
CA LYS A 119 9.45 -1.60 11.19
C LYS A 119 8.48 -1.00 10.16
N ASN A 120 8.99 -0.37 9.10
CA ASN A 120 8.19 0.33 8.10
C ASN A 120 8.13 -0.42 6.76
N LEU A 121 8.40 -1.73 6.76
CA LEU A 121 8.24 -2.51 5.55
C LEU A 121 6.75 -2.63 5.19
N PRO A 122 6.36 -2.36 3.94
CA PRO A 122 4.99 -2.53 3.47
C PRO A 122 4.60 -4.00 3.26
N PHE A 123 5.47 -4.96 3.63
CA PHE A 123 5.25 -6.39 3.50
C PHE A 123 5.46 -7.10 4.84
N ASP A 124 4.54 -8.00 5.16
CA ASP A 124 4.66 -8.90 6.30
C ASP A 124 5.58 -10.06 5.95
N ILE A 125 6.61 -10.27 6.78
CA ILE A 125 7.51 -11.41 6.65
C ILE A 125 6.98 -12.55 7.50
N TYR A 126 6.65 -13.66 6.85
CA TYR A 126 6.28 -14.90 7.54
C TYR A 126 7.55 -15.66 7.93
N GLY A 127 7.92 -15.64 9.22
CA GLY A 127 9.14 -16.26 9.75
C GLY A 127 9.95 -15.32 10.65
N ASP A 128 11.18 -15.71 11.02
CA ASP A 128 12.04 -14.88 11.87
C ASP A 128 12.81 -13.78 11.10
N GLY A 129 12.60 -13.72 9.77
CA GLY A 129 13.25 -12.78 8.86
C GLY A 129 14.78 -12.92 8.79
N ARG A 130 15.36 -13.97 9.38
CA ARG A 130 16.80 -14.21 9.33
C ARG A 130 17.13 -15.05 8.10
N LEU A 131 18.05 -14.51 7.31
CA LEU A 131 18.72 -15.27 6.27
C LEU A 131 19.93 -15.96 6.91
N PRO A 132 19.94 -17.30 7.06
CA PRO A 132 21.08 -18.02 7.63
C PRO A 132 22.34 -17.77 6.80
N ARG A 133 23.46 -17.47 7.49
CA ARG A 133 24.75 -17.06 6.89
C ARG A 133 25.90 -18.00 7.28
N LYS A 134 25.64 -19.18 7.83
CA LYS A 134 26.77 -20.03 8.23
C LYS A 134 27.49 -20.56 6.99
N PRO A 135 28.82 -20.41 6.90
CA PRO A 135 29.60 -21.05 5.85
C PRO A 135 29.37 -22.58 5.90
N GLY A 136 28.82 -23.15 4.83
CA GLY A 136 28.45 -24.57 4.73
C GLY A 136 26.96 -24.88 4.89
N GLU A 137 26.13 -23.93 5.33
CA GLU A 137 24.66 -24.01 5.24
C GLU A 137 24.19 -23.41 3.90
N LEU A 138 23.06 -23.89 3.39
CA LEU A 138 22.48 -23.36 2.15
C LEU A 138 22.08 -21.89 2.35
N PRO A 139 22.29 -21.02 1.34
CA PRO A 139 21.87 -19.63 1.43
C PRO A 139 20.36 -19.54 1.60
N GLY A 140 19.89 -18.75 2.56
CA GLY A 140 18.47 -18.45 2.70
C GLY A 140 17.96 -17.60 1.55
N ILE A 141 16.69 -17.78 1.19
CA ILE A 141 15.99 -16.99 0.19
C ILE A 141 14.65 -16.52 0.76
N VAL A 142 14.26 -15.28 0.45
CA VAL A 142 12.91 -14.77 0.74
C VAL A 142 12.09 -14.95 -0.52
N LEU A 143 10.88 -15.51 -0.37
CA LEU A 143 9.97 -15.75 -1.47
C LEU A 143 8.65 -15.03 -1.19
N GLY A 144 8.05 -14.50 -2.26
CA GLY A 144 6.71 -13.94 -2.17
C GLY A 144 5.70 -15.04 -1.80
N TYR A 145 4.69 -14.68 -1.02
CA TYR A 145 3.68 -15.61 -0.54
C TYR A 145 2.99 -16.36 -1.70
N ASP A 146 2.56 -15.65 -2.75
CA ASP A 146 1.92 -16.28 -3.92
C ASP A 146 2.85 -17.26 -4.67
N LEU A 147 4.15 -16.97 -4.69
CA LEU A 147 5.14 -17.85 -5.29
C LEU A 147 5.34 -19.11 -4.43
N SER A 148 5.33 -18.95 -3.10
CA SER A 148 5.39 -20.08 -2.19
C SER A 148 4.16 -20.99 -2.30
N GLU A 149 2.97 -20.41 -2.47
CA GLU A 149 1.73 -21.16 -2.65
C GLU A 149 1.71 -21.93 -3.98
N LYS A 150 2.12 -21.28 -5.08
CA LYS A 150 2.23 -21.91 -6.41
C LYS A 150 3.25 -23.05 -6.45
N LEU A 151 4.35 -22.90 -5.73
CA LEU A 151 5.39 -23.93 -5.63
C LEU A 151 5.07 -24.96 -4.53
N MET A 152 4.03 -24.75 -3.72
CA MET A 152 3.65 -25.57 -2.57
C MET A 152 4.81 -25.81 -1.59
N ILE A 153 5.58 -24.75 -1.30
CA ILE A 153 6.75 -24.80 -0.41
C ILE A 153 6.45 -24.18 0.95
N SER A 154 7.04 -24.75 1.99
CA SER A 154 6.98 -24.27 3.37
C SER A 154 8.34 -23.78 3.88
N LEU A 155 8.34 -23.08 5.02
CA LEU A 155 9.57 -22.64 5.69
C LEU A 155 10.46 -23.85 6.03
N GLY A 156 11.69 -23.84 5.50
CA GLY A 156 12.68 -24.92 5.70
C GLY A 156 12.87 -25.82 4.48
N ASP A 157 12.00 -25.73 3.47
CA ASP A 157 12.14 -26.51 2.24
C ASP A 157 13.31 -26.01 1.38
N THR A 158 13.92 -26.94 0.65
CA THR A 158 15.04 -26.64 -0.25
C THR A 158 14.59 -26.59 -1.70
N LEU A 159 14.85 -25.48 -2.37
CA LEU A 159 14.52 -25.26 -3.78
C LEU A 159 15.76 -25.22 -4.67
N ARG A 160 15.59 -25.58 -5.94
CA ARG A 160 16.65 -25.50 -6.94
C ARG A 160 16.48 -24.23 -7.77
N LEU A 161 17.54 -23.44 -7.79
CA LEU A 161 17.65 -22.24 -8.59
C LEU A 161 18.53 -22.55 -9.80
N LEU A 162 17.95 -22.41 -10.99
CA LEU A 162 18.64 -22.58 -12.26
C LEU A 162 18.78 -21.19 -12.89
N SER A 163 20.01 -20.69 -12.94
CA SER A 163 20.33 -19.51 -13.73
C SER A 163 20.66 -19.94 -15.15
N PRO A 164 20.01 -19.37 -16.18
CA PRO A 164 20.58 -19.39 -17.52
C PRO A 164 21.91 -18.62 -17.57
#